data_AF-A0A2V7R7L4-F1
#
_entry.id   AF-A0A2V7R7L4-F1
#
_cell.length_a   1.000
_cell.length_b   1.000
_cell.length_c   1.000
_cell.angle_alpha   90.00
_cell.angle_beta   90.00
_cell.angle_gamma   90.00
#
_symmetry.space_group_name_H-M   'P 1'
#
loop_
_entity.id
_entity.type
_entity.pdbx_description
1 polymer ?
#
loop_
_entity_poly.entity_id
_entity_poly.type
_entity_poly.pdbx_seq_one_letter_code
_entity_poly.pdbx_strand_id
1 'polypeptide(L)'
;MSVVRRMLEWFRVAFGPGPRTADGRRTGGTMDIKRDRMVFLGYGKYWRSDAIIGLMPIEEDRGPKRRTNVFVEGRVEPIIASRTEQSILEDMGASEGGFQVQALREAITELLAAFHEFSPVLRRALQHEHHFDVEQWEQRVGELLRAPQTPAAIEQNELFD
;
A
#
# COMPACT_ATOMS: atom_id res chain seq x y z
N MET A 1 -34.24 -21.82 8.73
CA MET A 1 -33.79 -20.43 8.97
C MET A 1 -32.52 -20.19 8.15
N SER A 2 -32.55 -19.24 7.22
CA SER A 2 -31.52 -19.06 6.18
C SER A 2 -30.17 -18.61 6.76
N VAL A 3 -29.10 -19.32 6.38
CA VAL A 3 -27.69 -19.05 6.72
C VAL A 3 -27.28 -17.63 6.31
N VAL A 4 -27.87 -17.11 5.23
CA VAL A 4 -27.63 -15.76 4.70
C VAL A 4 -28.08 -14.67 5.68
N ARG A 5 -29.18 -14.89 6.41
CA ARG A 5 -29.70 -13.92 7.39
C ARG A 5 -28.82 -13.85 8.64
N ARG A 6 -28.21 -14.98 9.03
CA ARG A 6 -27.26 -15.06 10.15
C ARG A 6 -25.92 -14.39 9.79
N MET A 7 -25.50 -14.53 8.52
CA MET A 7 -24.31 -13.89 7.97
C MET A 7 -24.47 -12.36 7.85
N LEU A 8 -25.65 -11.88 7.47
CA LEU A 8 -25.99 -10.45 7.43
C LEU A 8 -26.05 -9.79 8.82
N GLU A 9 -26.63 -10.47 9.82
CA GLU A 9 -26.63 -9.98 11.22
C GLU A 9 -25.22 -9.93 11.81
N TRP A 10 -24.40 -10.95 11.54
CA TRP A 10 -22.98 -10.95 11.91
C TRP A 10 -22.21 -9.81 11.21
N PHE A 11 -22.47 -9.55 9.92
CA PHE A 11 -21.86 -8.44 9.17
C PHE A 11 -22.13 -7.08 9.85
N ARG A 12 -23.36 -6.86 10.31
CA ARG A 12 -23.76 -5.63 10.99
C ARG A 12 -23.09 -5.44 12.34
N VAL A 13 -22.75 -6.53 13.04
CA VAL A 13 -22.06 -6.52 14.33
C VAL A 13 -20.55 -6.34 14.16
N ALA A 14 -19.95 -7.06 13.21
CA ALA A 14 -18.50 -7.03 12.99
C ALA A 14 -18.01 -5.77 12.24
N PHE A 15 -18.86 -5.18 11.40
CA PHE A 15 -18.63 -3.86 10.78
C PHE A 15 -19.48 -2.76 11.42
N GLY A 16 -20.05 -3.02 12.61
CA GLY A 16 -20.70 -2.01 13.41
C GLY A 16 -19.70 -0.92 13.83
N PRO A 17 -20.17 0.29 14.19
CA PRO A 17 -19.28 1.37 14.62
C PRO A 17 -18.41 0.87 15.79
N GLY A 18 -17.10 0.82 15.57
CA GLY A 18 -16.12 0.36 16.56
C GLY A 18 -16.16 1.19 17.85
N PRO A 19 -15.56 0.69 18.94
CA PRO A 19 -15.53 1.39 20.21
C PRO A 19 -14.91 2.78 20.05
N ARG A 20 -15.62 3.79 20.57
CA ARG A 20 -15.15 5.17 20.59
C ARG A 20 -14.00 5.28 21.58
N THR A 21 -12.84 5.75 21.13
CA THR A 21 -11.78 6.21 22.02
C THR A 21 -12.25 7.48 22.75
N ALA A 22 -11.70 7.74 23.94
CA ALA A 22 -12.09 8.89 24.76
C ALA A 22 -11.82 10.26 24.09
N ASP A 23 -10.98 10.30 23.05
CA ASP A 23 -10.61 11.50 22.28
C ASP A 23 -11.51 11.74 21.03
N GLY A 24 -12.50 10.87 20.77
CA GLY A 24 -13.45 11.08 19.66
C GLY A 24 -12.86 10.97 18.24
N ARG A 25 -11.56 10.71 18.12
CA ARG A 25 -10.88 10.50 16.84
C ARG A 25 -11.09 9.06 16.37
N ARG A 26 -11.71 8.90 15.21
CA ARG A 26 -11.92 7.58 14.57
C ARG A 26 -10.54 6.97 14.30
N THR A 27 -10.32 5.72 14.70
CA THR A 27 -9.10 4.94 14.36
C THR A 27 -9.02 4.58 12.88
N GLY A 28 -10.07 4.87 12.09
CA GLY A 28 -10.00 4.81 10.64
C GLY A 28 -9.27 6.02 10.07
N GLY A 29 -7.94 6.01 10.15
CA GLY A 29 -7.12 6.86 9.30
C GLY A 29 -7.39 6.56 7.83
N THR A 30 -7.39 7.57 6.97
CA THR A 30 -7.41 7.37 5.52
C THR A 30 -6.16 6.60 5.12
N MET A 31 -6.34 5.36 4.67
CA MET A 31 -5.26 4.46 4.31
C MET A 31 -5.19 4.34 2.78
N ASP A 32 -4.01 4.54 2.19
CA ASP A 32 -3.81 4.42 0.75
C ASP A 32 -3.45 2.97 0.39
N ILE A 33 -4.09 2.43 -0.64
CA ILE A 33 -3.93 1.06 -1.12
C ILE A 33 -3.30 1.12 -2.51
N LYS A 34 -2.15 0.45 -2.68
CA LYS A 34 -1.52 0.32 -4.00
C LYS A 34 -2.33 -0.66 -4.84
N ARG A 35 -2.87 -0.18 -5.97
CA ARG A 35 -3.62 -0.98 -6.95
C ARG A 35 -2.72 -1.97 -7.71
N ASP A 36 -3.32 -2.96 -8.36
CA ASP A 36 -2.68 -3.97 -9.22
C ASP A 36 -1.61 -4.86 -8.56
N ARG A 37 -1.48 -4.79 -7.24
CA ARG A 37 -0.56 -5.64 -6.49
C ARG A 37 -1.16 -7.00 -6.20
N MET A 38 -0.43 -8.07 -6.48
CA MET A 38 -0.77 -9.42 -5.99
C MET A 38 -0.44 -9.56 -4.51
N VAL A 39 -1.41 -9.96 -3.72
CA VAL A 39 -1.35 -10.09 -2.26
C VAL A 39 -1.44 -11.56 -1.89
N PHE A 40 -0.45 -12.06 -1.14
CA PHE A 40 -0.44 -13.44 -0.68
C PHE A 40 -1.33 -13.62 0.55
N LEU A 41 -2.37 -14.44 0.45
CA LEU A 41 -3.33 -14.72 1.53
C LEU A 41 -2.96 -15.98 2.34
N GLY A 42 -1.88 -16.67 1.96
CA GLY A 42 -1.45 -17.92 2.56
C GLY A 42 -1.95 -19.16 1.81
N TYR A 43 -1.22 -20.27 1.95
CA TYR A 43 -1.54 -21.56 1.31
C TYR A 43 -1.71 -21.47 -0.21
N GLY A 44 -0.80 -20.77 -0.89
CA GLY A 44 -0.81 -20.61 -2.34
C GLY A 44 -1.95 -19.73 -2.89
N LYS A 45 -2.72 -19.06 -2.02
CA LYS A 45 -3.78 -18.14 -2.44
C LYS A 45 -3.22 -16.75 -2.65
N TYR A 46 -3.51 -16.16 -3.80
CA TYR A 46 -3.11 -14.81 -4.15
C TYR A 46 -4.30 -14.05 -4.73
N TRP A 47 -4.49 -12.81 -4.31
CA TRP A 47 -5.54 -11.94 -4.84
C TRP A 47 -4.99 -10.58 -5.18
N ARG A 48 -5.60 -9.92 -6.17
CA ARG A 48 -5.30 -8.52 -6.46
C ARG A 48 -5.79 -7.64 -5.31
N SER A 49 -4.95 -6.70 -4.91
CA SER A 49 -5.21 -5.69 -3.88
C SER A 49 -6.51 -4.91 -4.14
N ASP A 50 -6.76 -4.50 -5.38
CA ASP A 50 -7.95 -3.75 -5.78
C ASP A 50 -9.23 -4.59 -5.82
N ALA A 51 -9.11 -5.92 -5.85
CA ALA A 51 -10.24 -6.83 -5.72
C ALA A 51 -10.60 -7.15 -4.27
N ILE A 52 -9.74 -6.81 -3.29
CA ILE A 52 -10.00 -7.01 -1.86
C ILE A 52 -10.79 -5.81 -1.35
N ILE A 53 -12.05 -6.05 -1.00
CA ILE A 53 -12.99 -5.01 -0.57
C ILE A 53 -13.15 -4.96 0.96
N GLY A 54 -12.58 -5.93 1.68
CA GLY A 54 -12.64 -5.94 3.14
C GLY A 54 -11.78 -7.03 3.77
N LEU A 55 -11.34 -6.77 5.00
CA LEU A 55 -10.61 -7.71 5.84
C LEU A 55 -11.30 -7.77 7.20
N MET A 56 -11.40 -8.97 7.76
CA MET A 56 -11.91 -9.15 9.12
C MET A 56 -11.14 -10.25 9.85
N PRO A 57 -10.47 -9.93 10.97
CA PRO A 57 -9.84 -10.93 11.81
C PRO A 57 -10.84 -11.99 12.29
N ILE A 58 -10.38 -13.23 12.34
CA ILE A 58 -11.17 -14.33 12.91
C ILE A 58 -10.78 -14.46 14.39
N GLU A 59 -11.71 -14.09 15.28
CA GLU A 59 -11.51 -14.16 16.73
C GLU A 59 -11.93 -15.53 17.29
N GLU A 60 -13.14 -15.98 16.97
CA GLU A 60 -13.72 -17.24 17.43
C GLU A 60 -13.49 -18.39 16.44
N ASP A 61 -13.48 -19.64 16.94
CA ASP A 61 -13.25 -20.85 16.14
C ASP A 61 -11.99 -20.79 15.26
N ARG A 62 -10.93 -20.18 15.81
CA ARG A 62 -9.63 -19.97 15.16
C ARG A 62 -8.89 -21.29 14.97
N GLY A 63 -9.36 -22.09 14.02
CA GLY A 63 -8.72 -23.31 13.58
C GLY A 63 -7.31 -23.03 13.03
N PRO A 64 -6.51 -24.09 12.84
CA PRO A 64 -5.21 -23.94 12.21
C PRO A 64 -5.40 -23.25 10.86
N LYS A 65 -4.51 -22.30 10.55
CA LYS A 65 -4.48 -21.60 9.24
C LYS A 65 -5.66 -20.66 8.97
N ARG A 66 -6.49 -20.36 9.97
CA ARG A 66 -7.60 -19.41 9.89
C ARG A 66 -7.25 -18.17 10.69
N ARG A 67 -6.98 -17.05 10.01
CA ARG A 67 -6.55 -15.80 10.65
C ARG A 67 -7.45 -14.63 10.29
N THR A 68 -7.83 -14.52 9.01
CA THR A 68 -8.61 -13.37 8.51
C THR A 68 -9.59 -13.83 7.44
N ASN A 69 -10.83 -13.36 7.49
CA ASN A 69 -11.78 -13.44 6.39
C ASN A 69 -11.49 -12.30 5.41
N VAL A 70 -11.20 -12.63 4.16
CA VAL A 70 -10.90 -11.68 3.10
C VAL A 70 -12.10 -11.61 2.17
N PHE A 71 -12.75 -10.45 2.13
CA PHE A 71 -13.87 -10.19 1.25
C PHE A 71 -13.34 -9.67 -0.07
N VAL A 72 -13.81 -10.28 -1.16
CA VAL A 72 -13.36 -9.92 -2.51
C VAL A 72 -14.56 -9.59 -3.37
N GLU A 73 -14.36 -8.67 -4.31
CA GLU A 73 -15.40 -8.29 -5.25
C GLU A 73 -15.93 -9.51 -6.03
N GLY A 74 -17.25 -9.57 -6.22
CA GLY A 74 -17.91 -10.64 -6.97
C GLY A 74 -18.01 -11.99 -6.25
N ARG A 75 -17.54 -12.12 -5.00
CA ARG A 75 -17.63 -13.38 -4.24
C ARG A 75 -18.50 -13.23 -2.99
N VAL A 76 -19.47 -14.13 -2.84
CA VAL A 76 -20.39 -14.14 -1.69
C VAL A 76 -19.68 -14.61 -0.41
N GLU A 77 -18.86 -15.66 -0.50
CA GLU A 77 -18.15 -16.22 0.65
C GLU A 77 -16.73 -15.67 0.78
N PRO A 78 -16.29 -15.27 1.99
CA PRO A 78 -14.95 -14.76 2.19
C PRO A 78 -13.88 -15.84 1.99
N ILE A 79 -12.72 -15.40 1.54
CA ILE A 79 -11.53 -16.25 1.47
C ILE A 79 -10.89 -16.26 2.85
N ILE A 80 -10.76 -17.45 3.44
CA ILE A 80 -10.09 -17.57 4.73
C ILE A 80 -8.58 -17.52 4.51
N ALA A 81 -7.95 -16.41 4.87
CA ALA A 81 -6.51 -16.24 4.85
C ALA A 81 -5.86 -16.82 6.11
N SER A 82 -4.63 -17.31 5.95
CA SER A 82 -3.80 -17.74 7.07
C SER A 82 -2.86 -16.67 7.57
N ARG A 83 -3.04 -15.43 7.12
CA ARG A 83 -2.31 -14.25 7.52
C ARG A 83 -3.22 -13.31 8.29
N THR A 84 -2.63 -12.53 9.19
CA THR A 84 -3.33 -11.49 9.95
C THR A 84 -3.77 -10.37 9.02
N GLU A 85 -4.80 -9.64 9.43
CA GLU A 85 -5.27 -8.43 8.73
C GLU A 85 -4.12 -7.46 8.48
N GLN A 86 -3.35 -7.13 9.52
CA GLN A 86 -2.22 -6.20 9.43
C GLN A 86 -1.21 -6.61 8.36
N SER A 87 -0.79 -7.88 8.32
CA SER A 87 0.17 -8.33 7.30
C SER A 87 -0.41 -8.30 5.88
N ILE A 88 -1.72 -8.47 5.73
CA ILE A 88 -2.39 -8.35 4.43
C ILE A 88 -2.46 -6.87 4.01
N LEU A 89 -2.76 -5.97 4.95
CA LEU A 89 -2.75 -4.52 4.75
C LEU A 89 -1.36 -4.01 4.31
N GLU A 90 -0.30 -4.42 4.99
CA GLU A 90 1.08 -4.08 4.62
C GLU A 90 1.41 -4.53 3.18
N ASP A 91 1.02 -5.74 2.81
CA ASP A 91 1.15 -6.26 1.45
C ASP A 91 0.30 -5.49 0.43
N MET A 92 -0.88 -5.00 0.82
CA MET A 92 -1.71 -4.10 0.01
C MET A 92 -1.09 -2.70 -0.15
N GLY A 93 0.04 -2.42 0.50
CA GLY A 93 0.71 -1.12 0.49
C GLY A 93 0.21 -0.17 1.59
N ALA A 94 -0.69 -0.66 2.44
CA ALA A 94 -1.26 0.03 3.59
C ALA A 94 -0.30 -0.10 4.78
N SER A 95 0.94 0.38 4.63
CA SER A 95 1.91 0.45 5.74
C SER A 95 2.24 1.91 6.05
N GLU A 96 2.57 2.20 7.31
CA GLU A 96 3.15 3.50 7.69
C GLU A 96 4.42 3.82 6.89
N GLY A 97 5.14 2.79 6.42
CA GLY A 97 6.29 2.92 5.54
C GLY A 97 5.92 3.39 4.12
N GLY A 98 4.76 3.02 3.59
CA GLY A 98 4.27 3.52 2.30
C GLY A 98 4.04 5.03 2.31
N PHE A 99 3.44 5.54 3.39
CA PHE A 99 3.28 6.97 3.62
C PHE A 99 4.62 7.69 3.80
N GLN A 100 5.54 7.14 4.59
CA GLN A 100 6.87 7.73 4.78
C GLN A 100 7.66 7.79 3.47
N VAL A 101 7.61 6.74 2.64
CA VAL A 101 8.30 6.73 1.34
C VAL A 101 7.67 7.74 0.38
N GLN A 102 6.34 7.87 0.38
CA GLN A 102 5.64 8.84 -0.48
C GLN A 102 5.91 10.29 -0.02
N ALA A 103 5.82 10.57 1.28
CA ALA A 103 6.14 11.88 1.85
C ALA A 103 7.62 12.25 1.64
N LEU A 104 8.53 11.30 1.79
CA LEU A 104 9.95 11.50 1.47
C LEU A 104 10.14 11.80 -0.02
N ARG A 105 9.44 11.09 -0.90
CA ARG A 105 9.49 11.31 -2.35
C ARG A 105 9.01 12.71 -2.72
N GLU A 106 7.93 13.16 -2.11
CA GLU A 106 7.41 14.53 -2.27
C GLU A 106 8.42 15.57 -1.79
N ALA A 107 8.97 15.41 -0.59
CA ALA A 107 9.99 16.32 -0.05
C ALA A 107 11.25 16.40 -0.94
N ILE A 108 11.72 15.27 -1.48
CA ILE A 108 12.87 15.26 -2.40
C ILE A 108 12.49 15.93 -3.73
N THR A 109 11.27 15.75 -4.22
CA THR A 109 10.80 16.40 -5.46
C THR A 109 10.72 17.92 -5.29
N GLU A 110 10.22 18.38 -4.13
CA GLU A 110 10.19 19.80 -3.76
C GLU A 110 11.61 20.38 -3.64
N LEU A 111 12.54 19.65 -3.04
CA LEU A 111 13.95 20.03 -2.97
C LEU A 111 14.57 20.19 -4.38
N LEU A 112 14.30 19.26 -5.30
CA LEU A 112 14.76 19.37 -6.68
C LEU A 112 14.17 20.58 -7.41
N ALA A 113 12.90 20.89 -7.17
CA ALA A 113 12.27 22.09 -7.71
C ALA A 113 12.96 23.37 -7.17
N ALA A 114 13.28 23.41 -5.88
CA ALA A 114 14.02 24.51 -5.28
C ALA A 114 15.43 24.66 -5.87
N PHE A 115 16.12 23.54 -6.16
CA PHE A 115 17.40 23.58 -6.86
C PHE A 115 17.25 24.22 -8.24
N HIS A 116 16.25 23.83 -9.04
CA HIS A 116 15.96 24.43 -10.34
C HIS A 116 15.81 25.96 -10.30
N GLU A 117 15.27 26.52 -9.21
CA GLU A 117 15.09 27.97 -9.04
C GLU A 117 16.38 28.74 -8.70
N PHE A 118 17.49 28.06 -8.38
CA PHE A 118 18.74 28.75 -8.07
C PHE A 118 19.29 29.53 -9.25
N SER A 119 19.59 30.82 -9.01
CA SER A 119 20.17 31.70 -10.03
C SER A 119 21.55 31.19 -10.51
N PRO A 120 21.96 31.48 -11.75
CA PRO A 120 23.27 31.07 -12.27
C PRO A 120 24.47 31.58 -11.46
N VAL A 121 24.31 32.72 -10.77
CA VAL A 121 25.35 33.26 -9.89
C VAL A 121 25.48 32.42 -8.63
N LEU A 122 24.35 32.05 -8.00
CA LEU A 122 24.35 31.21 -6.80
C LEU A 122 24.88 29.80 -7.08
N ARG A 123 24.50 29.20 -8.22
CA ARG A 123 25.03 27.89 -8.65
C ARG A 123 26.55 27.91 -8.78
N ARG A 124 27.11 28.94 -9.42
CA ARG A 124 28.57 29.12 -9.55
C ARG A 124 29.23 29.33 -8.19
N ALA A 125 28.65 30.12 -7.30
CA ALA A 125 29.19 30.34 -5.96
C ALA A 125 29.23 29.03 -5.14
N LEU A 126 28.14 28.26 -5.12
CA LEU A 126 28.07 26.96 -4.45
C LEU A 126 29.12 25.95 -4.99
N GLN A 127 29.33 25.95 -6.31
CA GLN A 127 30.33 25.10 -6.94
C GLN A 127 31.77 25.52 -6.58
N HIS A 128 32.07 26.82 -6.64
CA HIS A 128 33.43 27.32 -6.41
C HIS A 128 33.82 27.38 -4.93
N GLU A 129 32.89 27.73 -4.04
CA GLU A 129 33.19 27.93 -2.62
C GLU A 129 32.95 26.67 -1.78
N HIS A 130 31.98 25.84 -2.18
CA HIS A 130 31.55 24.69 -1.39
C HIS A 130 31.64 23.35 -2.13
N HIS A 131 32.21 23.32 -3.35
CA HIS A 131 32.32 22.12 -4.19
C HIS A 131 30.96 21.41 -4.38
N PHE A 132 29.86 22.16 -4.32
CA PHE A 132 28.51 21.64 -4.43
C PHE A 132 27.99 21.87 -5.85
N ASP A 133 28.06 20.82 -6.67
CA ASP A 133 27.55 20.83 -8.04
C ASP A 133 26.05 20.50 -8.05
N VAL A 134 25.24 21.54 -8.21
CA VAL A 134 23.77 21.45 -8.18
C VAL A 134 23.26 20.57 -9.33
N GLU A 135 23.85 20.66 -10.52
CA GLU A 135 23.40 19.89 -11.70
C GLU A 135 23.69 18.40 -11.52
N GLN A 136 24.86 18.06 -10.98
CA GLN A 136 25.20 16.67 -10.66
C GLN A 136 24.25 16.07 -9.61
N TRP A 137 23.90 16.84 -8.57
CA TRP A 137 22.96 16.40 -7.55
C TRP A 137 21.53 16.28 -8.07
N GLU A 138 21.07 17.21 -8.91
CA GLU A 138 19.77 17.14 -9.59
C GLU A 138 19.67 15.84 -10.42
N GLN A 139 20.69 15.52 -11.21
CA GLN A 139 20.75 14.28 -12.01
C GLN A 139 20.72 13.04 -11.13
N ARG A 140 21.61 12.95 -10.14
CA ARG A 140 21.75 11.78 -9.28
C ARG A 140 20.48 11.48 -8.48
N VAL A 141 19.85 12.51 -7.92
CA VAL A 141 18.61 12.35 -7.16
C VAL A 141 17.43 12.06 -8.09
N GLY A 142 17.38 12.68 -9.27
CA GLY A 142 16.39 12.38 -10.29
C GLY A 142 16.42 10.92 -10.75
N GLU A 143 17.62 10.34 -10.91
CA GLU A 143 17.80 8.91 -11.22
C GLU A 143 17.30 8.00 -10.12
N LEU A 144 17.54 8.35 -8.85
CA LEU A 144 17.06 7.59 -7.69
C LEU A 144 15.53 7.62 -7.56
N LEU A 145 14.88 8.74 -7.95
CA LEU A 145 13.42 8.89 -7.89
C LEU A 145 12.68 8.21 -9.05
N ARG A 146 13.35 7.99 -10.18
CA ARG A 146 12.82 7.22 -11.31
C ARG A 146 12.78 5.75 -10.85
N ALA A 147 11.62 5.29 -10.38
CA ALA A 147 11.40 3.93 -9.87
C ALA A 147 12.12 2.85 -10.72
N PRO A 148 12.56 1.73 -10.12
CA PRO A 148 13.18 0.65 -10.89
C PRO A 148 12.24 0.26 -12.01
N GLN A 149 12.73 0.35 -13.25
CA GLN A 149 12.00 -0.03 -14.44
C GLN A 149 11.38 -1.40 -14.17
N THR A 150 10.06 -1.48 -14.07
CA THR A 150 9.41 -2.78 -14.14
C THR A 150 9.82 -3.31 -15.51
N PRO A 151 10.57 -4.42 -15.61
CA PRO A 151 10.90 -4.97 -16.92
C PRO A 151 9.56 -5.08 -17.65
N ALA A 152 9.49 -4.51 -18.86
CA ALA A 152 8.30 -4.57 -19.70
C ALA A 152 7.75 -5.98 -19.57
N ALA A 153 6.47 -6.08 -19.17
CA ALA A 153 5.78 -7.35 -19.01
C ALA A 153 6.11 -8.18 -20.24
N ILE A 154 6.93 -9.22 -20.06
CA ILE A 154 7.16 -10.21 -21.11
C ILE A 154 5.76 -10.74 -21.37
N GLU A 155 5.21 -10.44 -22.55
CA GLU A 155 3.92 -10.96 -22.96
C GLU A 155 4.02 -12.47 -22.84
N GLN A 156 3.32 -13.05 -21.86
CA GLN A 156 3.30 -14.49 -21.60
C GLN A 156 2.76 -15.32 -22.78
N ASN A 157 2.42 -14.67 -23.90
CA ASN A 157 1.90 -15.28 -25.11
C ASN A 157 2.96 -16.02 -25.95
N GLU A 158 4.26 -15.81 -25.73
CA GLU A 158 5.30 -16.51 -26.53
C GLU A 158 5.76 -17.85 -25.93
N LEU A 159 5.21 -18.29 -24.79
CA LEU A 159 5.63 -19.55 -24.15
C LEU A 159 4.84 -20.79 -24.61
N PHE A 160 3.88 -20.62 -25.52
CA PHE A 160 2.98 -21.69 -25.96
C PHE A 160 2.94 -21.93 -27.47
N ASP A 161 3.85 -21.34 -28.24
CA ASP A 161 4.06 -21.65 -29.67
C ASP A 161 5.24 -22.62 -29.89
#